data_AF-A0A388LCC2-F1
#
_entry.id   AF-A0A388LCC2-F1
#
_cell.length_a   1.000
_cell.length_b   1.000
_cell.length_c   1.000
_cell.angle_alpha   90.00
_cell.angle_beta   90.00
_cell.angle_gamma   90.00
#
_symmetry.space_group_name_H-M   'P 1'
#
loop_
_entity.id
_entity.type
_entity.pdbx_description
1 polymer ?
#
loop_
_entity_poly.entity_id
_entity_poly.type
_entity_poly.pdbx_seq_one_letter_code
_entity_poly.pdbx_strand_id
1 'polypeptide(L)'
;MGNGVPVMGTNQQGGVSCYLCGKVGHYARNCWAGGNGRPPPAQPTALAGLGDEETREFREYLSEKIKKKKLDEERREREEEERRRREEENRKERERLREAEAREARLEARLVKLLAQHNKAGVQGNSSVERKKSPRTKARVLRDITSYLEESEDDSEEVRKEAGRLVAAIEKRKGKKRMSEEEARVSKIRSVRKGMREDPVKIEEEEEVRTPPRDLKGEEDQGILDFAIELHRHLSEKKVPELRKLCNREGIEWSRRDTVIGESVKCKAKLAYVKFAEKGKAGCSADYRNPGATLLICPTAYHRACKDTFGRNPSFRVIPEAEDKVLKRMRSNYEQQGLTSIARWQSGGKIGLAYVLPKDKDLQRWRPISPSTCDPSRVAAARVGRAIRYMLFGLSRKEHFDLKSMDEVGERSKTIERELGKSADDAFARSYDIKDMFARLSHESVVEAVEWVVKYHQSKGFKGVRVSCRRKLCTMMRKIRKEEGFVTMTFEEIRREVGFELSHSFVRCTGSLLRQEMGIPMGRNSSPALACLVCARAESRFMAVTQREGGMMRGMRMIDDVAVIGKQPICWTGLNVAMMRTSS
;
A
#
# COMPACT_ATOMS: atom_id res chain seq x y z
N MET A 1 -13.02 -117.65 -24.57
CA MET A 1 -14.41 -117.59 -25.08
C MET A 1 -14.91 -116.17 -24.80
N GLY A 2 -15.27 -115.30 -25.74
CA GLY A 2 -15.40 -115.42 -27.19
C GLY A 2 -15.02 -114.12 -27.90
N ASN A 3 -14.80 -114.27 -29.20
CA ASN A 3 -14.37 -113.30 -30.20
C ASN A 3 -15.42 -112.22 -30.49
N GLY A 4 -14.98 -111.14 -31.15
CA GLY A 4 -15.79 -110.59 -32.25
C GLY A 4 -15.88 -109.07 -32.33
N VAL A 5 -15.17 -108.51 -33.30
CA VAL A 5 -15.23 -107.13 -33.80
C VAL A 5 -16.59 -106.83 -34.47
N PRO A 6 -17.04 -105.56 -34.50
CA PRO A 6 -17.35 -104.91 -35.78
C PRO A 6 -16.77 -103.47 -35.83
N VAL A 7 -15.97 -103.07 -36.82
CA VAL A 7 -16.30 -102.61 -38.19
C VAL A 7 -17.16 -101.33 -38.25
N MET A 8 -16.44 -100.23 -38.47
CA MET A 8 -16.68 -99.03 -39.30
C MET A 8 -18.10 -98.50 -39.60
N GLY A 9 -18.25 -97.18 -39.43
CA GLY A 9 -19.33 -96.36 -39.98
C GLY A 9 -18.93 -94.88 -40.09
N THR A 10 -18.25 -94.53 -41.18
CA THR A 10 -18.28 -93.26 -41.95
C THR A 10 -18.59 -91.90 -41.29
N ASN A 11 -17.58 -91.03 -41.33
CA ASN A 11 -17.60 -89.68 -41.92
C ASN A 11 -18.57 -88.61 -41.35
N GLN A 12 -18.02 -87.65 -40.61
CA GLN A 12 -18.35 -86.23 -40.82
C GLN A 12 -17.26 -85.29 -40.28
N GLN A 13 -16.87 -84.38 -41.14
CA GLN A 13 -15.84 -83.36 -40.96
C GLN A 13 -16.32 -82.24 -40.00
N GLY A 14 -15.40 -81.75 -39.16
CA GLY A 14 -15.30 -80.31 -38.83
C GLY A 14 -16.36 -79.67 -37.94
N GLY A 15 -16.71 -80.25 -36.79
CA GLY A 15 -17.53 -79.57 -35.77
C GLY A 15 -16.69 -78.76 -34.77
N VAL A 16 -16.83 -77.43 -34.77
CA VAL A 16 -16.22 -76.55 -33.74
C VAL A 16 -16.88 -76.82 -32.38
N SER A 17 -16.09 -77.16 -31.36
CA SER A 17 -16.55 -77.33 -29.98
C SER A 17 -16.30 -76.07 -29.13
N CYS A 18 -17.30 -75.70 -28.32
CA CYS A 18 -17.21 -74.58 -27.41
C CYS A 18 -16.44 -74.99 -26.14
N TYR A 19 -15.28 -74.39 -25.89
CA TYR A 19 -14.48 -74.73 -24.70
C TYR A 19 -15.10 -74.29 -23.36
N LEU A 20 -16.12 -73.41 -23.36
CA LEU A 20 -16.83 -73.01 -22.14
C LEU A 20 -17.86 -74.04 -21.66
N CYS A 21 -18.47 -74.81 -22.56
CA CYS A 21 -19.51 -75.78 -22.20
C CYS A 21 -19.33 -77.19 -22.78
N GLY A 22 -18.27 -77.41 -23.57
CA GLY A 22 -17.92 -78.70 -24.17
C GLY A 22 -18.79 -79.15 -25.35
N LYS A 23 -19.87 -78.41 -25.71
CA LYS A 23 -20.78 -78.81 -26.78
C LYS A 23 -20.28 -78.37 -28.18
N VAL A 24 -20.46 -79.24 -29.17
CA VAL A 24 -20.16 -78.98 -30.59
C VAL A 24 -21.25 -78.15 -31.26
N GLY A 25 -20.87 -77.30 -32.23
CA GLY A 25 -21.78 -76.52 -33.08
C GLY A 25 -21.83 -75.01 -32.82
N HIS A 26 -21.03 -74.46 -31.89
CA HIS A 26 -20.91 -73.00 -31.68
C HIS A 26 -19.54 -72.60 -31.12
N TYR A 27 -19.12 -71.35 -31.37
CA TYR A 27 -17.92 -70.76 -30.78
C TYR A 27 -18.23 -70.18 -29.39
N ALA A 28 -17.23 -70.14 -28.51
CA ALA A 28 -17.36 -69.71 -27.11
C ALA A 28 -17.97 -68.30 -26.92
N ARG A 29 -17.70 -67.37 -27.85
CA ARG A 29 -18.29 -66.01 -27.84
C ARG A 29 -19.81 -65.97 -28.03
N ASN A 30 -20.39 -67.04 -28.59
CA ASN A 30 -21.83 -67.17 -28.84
C ASN A 30 -22.46 -68.19 -27.87
N CYS A 31 -21.75 -68.57 -26.81
CA CYS A 31 -22.26 -69.52 -25.84
C CYS A 31 -23.36 -68.86 -25.01
N TRP A 32 -24.60 -69.30 -25.23
CA TRP A 32 -25.77 -69.03 -24.39
C TRP A 32 -25.58 -69.31 -22.88
N ALA A 33 -24.63 -70.15 -22.48
CA ALA A 33 -24.28 -70.34 -21.07
C ALA A 33 -23.47 -69.16 -20.50
N GLY A 34 -22.92 -68.29 -21.36
CA GLY A 34 -22.10 -67.12 -21.02
C GLY A 34 -22.77 -65.77 -21.24
N GLY A 35 -24.11 -65.70 -21.34
CA GLY A 35 -24.84 -64.46 -21.62
C GLY A 35 -25.44 -63.80 -20.36
N ASN A 36 -24.88 -62.65 -19.97
CA ASN A 36 -25.46 -61.60 -19.11
C ASN A 36 -25.64 -61.94 -17.61
N GLY A 37 -24.53 -61.92 -16.88
CA GLY A 37 -24.45 -62.25 -15.46
C GLY A 37 -25.11 -61.27 -14.50
N ARG A 38 -26.31 -61.64 -14.03
CA ARG A 38 -26.76 -61.42 -12.64
C ARG A 38 -27.20 -62.78 -12.09
N PRO A 39 -26.66 -63.22 -10.95
CA PRO A 39 -27.54 -63.85 -9.97
C PRO A 39 -27.18 -63.48 -8.51
N PRO A 40 -28.17 -63.28 -7.62
CA PRO A 40 -28.11 -63.71 -6.23
C PRO A 40 -28.67 -65.16 -6.11
N PRO A 41 -28.76 -65.79 -4.92
CA PRO A 41 -27.76 -65.97 -3.85
C PRO A 41 -27.49 -67.47 -3.59
N ALA A 42 -26.25 -67.88 -3.25
CA ALA A 42 -25.97 -69.04 -2.38
C ALA A 42 -24.46 -69.12 -2.05
N GLN A 43 -24.15 -69.10 -0.75
CA GLN A 43 -22.87 -69.33 -0.09
C GLN A 43 -22.52 -70.84 -0.01
N PRO A 44 -21.39 -71.26 0.59
CA PRO A 44 -20.03 -70.70 0.56
C PRO A 44 -18.99 -71.79 0.18
N THR A 45 -17.91 -71.43 -0.52
CA THR A 45 -16.65 -72.20 -0.40
C THR A 45 -15.46 -71.28 -0.56
N ALA A 46 -14.58 -71.36 0.43
CA ALA A 46 -13.51 -70.43 0.72
C ALA A 46 -12.39 -70.47 -0.32
N LEU A 47 -12.03 -69.29 -0.85
CA LEU A 47 -10.67 -68.90 -1.25
C LEU A 47 -10.70 -67.42 -1.67
N ALA A 48 -10.56 -66.53 -0.69
CA ALA A 48 -10.39 -65.10 -0.88
C ALA A 48 -9.14 -64.65 -0.12
N GLY A 49 -8.36 -63.79 -0.78
CA GLY A 49 -7.23 -63.08 -0.18
C GLY A 49 -6.03 -63.12 -1.09
N LEU A 50 -5.66 -61.94 -1.63
CA LEU A 50 -4.41 -61.54 -2.32
C LEU A 50 -4.54 -60.94 -3.74
N GLY A 51 -5.68 -60.33 -4.11
CA GLY A 51 -5.77 -59.54 -5.36
C GLY A 51 -6.71 -58.32 -5.38
N ASP A 52 -7.49 -58.07 -4.31
CA ASP A 52 -8.55 -57.05 -4.32
C ASP A 52 -8.10 -55.66 -3.83
N GLU A 53 -6.97 -55.57 -3.12
CA GLU A 53 -6.54 -54.34 -2.46
C GLU A 53 -5.89 -53.34 -3.43
N GLU A 54 -4.99 -53.82 -4.28
CA GLU A 54 -4.30 -53.02 -5.32
C GLU A 54 -5.29 -52.46 -6.36
N THR A 55 -6.31 -53.25 -6.70
CA THR A 55 -7.38 -52.85 -7.63
C THR A 55 -8.33 -51.82 -6.99
N ARG A 56 -8.49 -51.82 -5.66
CA ARG A 56 -9.27 -50.81 -4.92
C ARG A 56 -8.51 -49.49 -4.85
N GLU A 57 -7.22 -49.53 -4.50
CA GLU A 57 -6.36 -48.36 -4.42
C GLU A 57 -6.26 -47.62 -5.77
N PHE A 58 -6.13 -48.37 -6.88
CA PHE A 58 -6.08 -47.75 -8.21
C PHE A 58 -7.39 -47.05 -8.61
N ARG A 59 -8.55 -47.59 -8.21
CA ARG A 59 -9.87 -46.97 -8.43
C ARG A 59 -10.10 -45.73 -7.57
N GLU A 60 -9.59 -45.73 -6.34
CA GLU A 60 -9.62 -44.58 -5.43
C GLU A 60 -8.73 -43.45 -5.95
N TYR A 61 -7.52 -43.78 -6.41
CA TYR A 61 -6.61 -42.81 -7.02
C TYR A 61 -7.19 -42.13 -8.27
N LEU A 62 -7.84 -42.91 -9.16
CA LEU A 62 -8.52 -42.37 -10.34
C LEU A 62 -9.69 -41.45 -9.95
N SER A 63 -10.49 -41.85 -8.97
CA SER A 63 -11.62 -41.07 -8.47
C SER A 63 -11.18 -39.75 -7.83
N GLU A 64 -10.08 -39.77 -7.08
CA GLU A 64 -9.51 -38.59 -6.44
C GLU A 64 -8.88 -37.62 -7.45
N LYS A 65 -8.23 -38.15 -8.48
CA LYS A 65 -7.69 -37.34 -9.59
C LYS A 65 -8.81 -36.64 -10.38
N ILE A 66 -9.94 -37.30 -10.59
CA ILE A 66 -11.13 -36.71 -11.22
C ILE A 66 -11.73 -35.62 -10.33
N LYS A 67 -11.89 -35.87 -9.02
CA LYS A 67 -12.40 -34.86 -8.07
C LYS A 67 -11.49 -33.63 -8.00
N LYS A 68 -10.16 -33.83 -7.95
CA LYS A 68 -9.17 -32.75 -7.93
C LYS A 68 -9.21 -31.91 -9.20
N LYS A 69 -9.31 -32.55 -10.36
CA LYS A 69 -9.44 -31.86 -11.65
C LYS A 69 -10.72 -31.02 -11.72
N LYS A 70 -11.84 -31.54 -11.21
CA LYS A 70 -13.12 -30.83 -11.15
C LYS A 70 -13.08 -29.61 -10.23
N LEU A 71 -12.45 -29.73 -9.06
CA LEU A 71 -12.25 -28.61 -8.13
C LEU A 71 -11.31 -27.53 -8.68
N ASP A 72 -10.25 -27.93 -9.39
CA ASP A 72 -9.33 -26.97 -10.02
C ASP A 72 -9.99 -26.24 -11.20
N GLU A 73 -10.88 -26.90 -11.94
CA GLU A 73 -11.67 -26.29 -13.02
C GLU A 73 -12.71 -25.31 -12.46
N GLU A 74 -13.43 -25.69 -11.41
CA GLU A 74 -14.40 -24.81 -10.72
C GLU A 74 -13.71 -23.58 -10.09
N ARG A 75 -12.50 -23.74 -9.54
CA ARG A 75 -11.71 -22.60 -9.03
C ARG A 75 -11.33 -21.63 -10.15
N ARG A 76 -10.94 -22.15 -11.32
CA ARG A 76 -10.61 -21.31 -12.49
C ARG A 76 -11.83 -20.56 -13.03
N GLU A 77 -12.99 -21.19 -13.04
CA GLU A 77 -14.24 -20.53 -13.46
C GLU A 77 -14.62 -19.38 -12.51
N ARG A 78 -14.51 -19.57 -11.19
CA ARG A 78 -14.75 -18.49 -10.22
C ARG A 78 -13.76 -17.33 -10.36
N GLU A 79 -12.48 -17.61 -10.57
CA GLU A 79 -11.46 -16.58 -10.80
C GLU A 79 -11.73 -15.79 -12.09
N GLU A 80 -12.19 -16.45 -13.15
CA GLU A 80 -12.54 -15.79 -14.41
C GLU A 80 -13.82 -14.96 -14.31
N GLU A 81 -14.83 -15.44 -13.58
CA GLU A 81 -16.06 -14.69 -13.29
C GLU A 81 -15.76 -13.43 -12.45
N GLU A 82 -14.93 -13.56 -11.42
CA GLU A 82 -14.53 -12.41 -10.59
C GLU A 82 -13.72 -11.38 -11.40
N ARG A 83 -12.86 -11.84 -12.31
CA ARG A 83 -12.15 -10.95 -13.26
C ARG A 83 -13.13 -10.21 -14.16
N ARG A 84 -14.15 -10.88 -14.71
CA ARG A 84 -15.18 -10.23 -15.55
C ARG A 84 -15.97 -9.17 -14.77
N ARG A 85 -16.33 -9.46 -13.51
CA ARG A 85 -17.01 -8.48 -12.64
C ARG A 85 -16.15 -7.24 -12.39
N ARG A 86 -14.86 -7.42 -12.09
CA ARG A 86 -13.90 -6.31 -11.88
C ARG A 86 -13.68 -5.48 -13.15
N GLU A 87 -13.59 -6.11 -14.32
CA GLU A 87 -13.48 -5.40 -15.60
C GLU A 87 -14.74 -4.59 -15.94
N GLU A 88 -15.92 -5.14 -15.65
CA GLU A 88 -17.20 -4.43 -15.84
C GLU A 88 -17.34 -3.24 -14.86
N GLU A 89 -16.94 -3.42 -13.60
CA GLU A 89 -16.94 -2.35 -12.60
C GLU A 89 -15.97 -1.23 -12.99
N ASN A 90 -14.75 -1.57 -13.42
CA ASN A 90 -13.79 -0.61 -13.96
C ASN A 90 -14.34 0.11 -15.20
N ARG A 91 -15.11 -0.57 -16.06
CA ARG A 91 -15.75 0.07 -17.22
C ARG A 91 -16.80 1.09 -16.79
N LYS A 92 -17.67 0.73 -15.82
CA LYS A 92 -18.68 1.63 -15.25
C LYS A 92 -18.03 2.83 -14.54
N GLU A 93 -16.95 2.61 -13.80
CA GLU A 93 -16.19 3.68 -13.14
C GLU A 93 -15.57 4.65 -14.16
N ARG A 94 -14.98 4.14 -15.25
CA ARG A 94 -14.45 4.98 -16.34
C ARG A 94 -15.53 5.78 -17.07
N GLU A 95 -16.75 5.28 -17.12
CA GLU A 95 -17.89 6.01 -17.68
C GLU A 95 -18.37 7.13 -16.74
N ARG A 96 -18.51 6.83 -15.43
CA ARG A 96 -18.81 7.83 -14.40
C ARG A 96 -17.78 8.96 -14.38
N LEU A 97 -16.50 8.64 -14.55
CA LEU A 97 -15.42 9.63 -14.60
C LEU A 97 -15.53 10.54 -15.83
N ARG A 98 -15.87 9.97 -17.00
CA ARG A 98 -16.10 10.75 -18.24
C ARG A 98 -17.32 11.65 -18.12
N GLU A 99 -18.39 11.19 -17.47
CA GLU A 99 -19.59 11.99 -17.24
C GLU A 99 -19.31 13.14 -16.26
N ALA A 100 -18.52 12.90 -15.21
CA ALA A 100 -18.05 13.93 -14.29
C ALA A 100 -17.17 14.98 -15.00
N GLU A 101 -16.23 14.55 -15.84
CA GLU A 101 -15.38 15.43 -16.65
C GLU A 101 -16.20 16.26 -17.65
N ALA A 102 -17.24 15.67 -18.26
CA ALA A 102 -18.16 16.40 -19.13
C ALA A 102 -18.99 17.44 -18.36
N ARG A 103 -19.39 17.15 -17.11
CA ARG A 103 -20.07 18.12 -16.23
C ARG A 103 -19.14 19.26 -15.83
N GLU A 104 -17.89 18.95 -15.47
CA GLU A 104 -16.86 19.95 -15.14
C GLU A 104 -16.60 20.88 -16.33
N ALA A 105 -16.39 20.32 -17.53
CA ALA A 105 -16.18 21.12 -18.75
C ALA A 105 -17.37 22.04 -19.10
N ARG A 106 -18.61 21.59 -18.85
CA ARG A 106 -19.81 22.42 -19.02
C ARG A 106 -19.84 23.59 -18.03
N LEU A 107 -19.42 23.36 -16.78
CA LEU A 107 -19.32 24.42 -15.76
C LEU A 107 -18.22 25.42 -16.10
N GLU A 108 -17.04 24.94 -16.51
CA GLU A 108 -15.92 25.78 -16.93
C GLU A 108 -16.32 26.65 -18.13
N ALA A 109 -16.97 26.08 -19.15
CA ALA A 109 -17.46 26.84 -20.30
C ALA A 109 -18.49 27.90 -19.90
N ARG A 110 -19.36 27.62 -18.92
CA ARG A 110 -20.32 28.59 -18.39
C ARG A 110 -19.63 29.72 -17.61
N LEU A 111 -18.59 29.38 -16.84
CA LEU A 111 -17.78 30.35 -16.09
C LEU A 111 -17.01 31.28 -17.03
N VAL A 112 -16.40 30.74 -18.08
CA VAL A 112 -15.70 31.52 -19.12
C VAL A 112 -16.67 32.46 -19.84
N LYS A 113 -17.90 32.01 -20.17
CA LYS A 113 -18.94 32.89 -20.74
C LYS A 113 -19.33 34.03 -19.78
N LEU A 114 -19.47 33.76 -18.49
CA LEU A 114 -19.77 34.79 -17.48
C LEU A 114 -18.63 35.81 -17.34
N LEU A 115 -17.38 35.34 -17.34
CA LEU A 115 -16.20 36.22 -17.29
C LEU A 115 -16.05 37.07 -18.56
N ALA A 116 -16.34 36.50 -19.74
CA ALA A 116 -16.31 37.23 -21.00
C ALA A 116 -17.41 38.33 -21.06
N GLN A 117 -18.60 38.06 -20.53
CA GLN A 117 -19.67 39.07 -20.42
C GLN A 117 -19.28 40.23 -19.49
N HIS A 118 -18.57 39.94 -18.39
CA HIS A 118 -18.09 40.96 -17.47
C HIS A 118 -16.97 41.82 -18.06
N ASN A 119 -16.08 41.23 -18.87
CA ASN A 119 -15.03 41.99 -19.58
C ASN A 119 -15.59 42.85 -20.71
N LYS A 120 -16.67 42.42 -21.38
CA LYS A 120 -17.33 43.20 -22.44
C LYS A 120 -18.03 44.46 -21.89
N ALA A 121 -18.46 44.44 -20.63
CA ALA A 121 -19.00 45.62 -19.94
C ALA A 121 -17.94 46.63 -19.47
N GLY A 122 -16.63 46.31 -19.59
CA GLY A 122 -15.54 47.16 -19.12
C GLY A 122 -14.86 48.04 -20.19
N VAL A 123 -15.27 47.97 -21.47
CA VAL A 123 -14.51 48.55 -22.60
C VAL A 123 -15.27 49.65 -23.38
N GLN A 124 -16.41 50.14 -22.89
CA GLN A 124 -17.06 51.33 -23.46
C GLN A 124 -17.21 52.46 -22.43
N GLY A 125 -16.40 53.51 -22.61
CA GLY A 125 -16.83 54.91 -22.42
C GLY A 125 -16.42 55.63 -21.13
N ASN A 126 -15.54 56.63 -21.29
CA ASN A 126 -15.24 57.71 -20.34
C ASN A 126 -16.47 58.54 -19.95
N SER A 127 -16.57 58.96 -18.67
CA SER A 127 -16.52 60.37 -18.24
C SER A 127 -17.17 60.60 -16.85
N SER A 128 -16.52 61.49 -16.09
CA SER A 128 -16.97 62.25 -14.91
C SER A 128 -17.56 61.54 -13.67
N VAL A 129 -16.87 61.81 -12.55
CA VAL A 129 -17.37 62.11 -11.20
C VAL A 129 -18.76 61.53 -10.84
N GLU A 130 -18.75 60.50 -9.98
CA GLU A 130 -19.51 60.41 -8.74
C GLU A 130 -19.29 59.02 -8.11
N ARG A 131 -18.96 58.99 -6.81
CA ARG A 131 -18.91 57.75 -6.04
C ARG A 131 -20.33 57.18 -5.92
N LYS A 132 -20.76 56.35 -6.88
CA LYS A 132 -22.04 55.62 -6.81
C LYS A 132 -21.82 54.14 -6.47
N LYS A 133 -22.46 53.76 -5.36
CA LYS A 133 -22.64 52.38 -4.88
C LYS A 133 -23.29 51.54 -5.98
N SER A 134 -22.68 50.40 -6.34
CA SER A 134 -23.34 49.40 -7.18
C SER A 134 -24.22 48.48 -6.32
N PRO A 135 -25.53 48.36 -6.61
CA PRO A 135 -26.43 47.42 -5.97
C PRO A 135 -26.57 46.15 -6.82
N ARG A 136 -25.88 45.07 -6.45
CA ARG A 136 -26.24 43.72 -6.91
C ARG A 136 -26.53 42.89 -5.66
N THR A 137 -27.81 42.80 -5.35
CA THR A 137 -28.33 42.55 -4.01
C THR A 137 -27.88 41.19 -3.49
N LYS A 138 -27.16 41.19 -2.37
CA LYS A 138 -26.75 40.02 -1.57
C LYS A 138 -27.92 39.04 -1.30
N ALA A 139 -29.16 39.54 -1.30
CA ALA A 139 -30.39 38.76 -1.20
C ALA A 139 -30.68 37.83 -2.40
N ARG A 140 -30.20 38.17 -3.61
CA ARG A 140 -30.35 37.29 -4.78
C ARG A 140 -29.43 36.08 -4.68
N VAL A 141 -28.16 36.32 -4.31
CA VAL A 141 -27.17 35.25 -4.07
C VAL A 141 -27.61 34.32 -2.95
N LEU A 142 -28.21 34.86 -1.88
CA LEU A 142 -28.74 34.03 -0.79
C LEU A 142 -29.95 33.18 -1.23
N ARG A 143 -30.86 33.72 -2.06
CA ARG A 143 -31.98 32.95 -2.63
C ARG A 143 -31.51 31.85 -3.58
N ASP A 144 -30.50 32.11 -4.39
CA ASP A 144 -29.93 31.11 -5.30
C ASP A 144 -29.27 29.97 -4.50
N ILE A 145 -28.57 30.28 -3.39
CA ILE A 145 -27.98 29.25 -2.51
C ILE A 145 -29.04 28.41 -1.81
N THR A 146 -30.15 29.01 -1.36
CA THR A 146 -31.25 28.27 -0.72
C THR A 146 -32.00 27.38 -1.72
N SER A 147 -32.26 27.86 -2.94
CA SER A 147 -32.87 27.07 -4.03
C SER A 147 -32.02 25.87 -4.43
N TYR A 148 -30.69 26.01 -4.48
CA TYR A 148 -29.78 24.88 -4.78
C TYR A 148 -29.74 23.79 -3.69
N LEU A 149 -30.05 24.12 -2.43
CA LEU A 149 -30.09 23.17 -1.32
C LEU A 149 -31.46 22.49 -1.15
N GLU A 150 -32.54 23.07 -1.70
CA GLU A 150 -33.87 22.46 -1.75
C GLU A 150 -34.04 21.49 -2.94
N GLU A 151 -33.30 21.69 -4.04
CA GLU A 151 -33.33 20.81 -5.23
C GLU A 151 -32.39 19.59 -5.14
N SER A 152 -31.61 19.46 -4.05
CA SER A 152 -30.63 18.38 -3.84
C SER A 152 -31.14 17.36 -2.80
N GLU A 153 -31.57 16.18 -3.24
CA GLU A 153 -32.00 15.08 -2.35
C GLU A 153 -30.83 14.30 -1.73
N ASP A 154 -29.59 14.56 -2.16
CA ASP A 154 -28.39 13.74 -1.84
C ASP A 154 -27.48 14.40 -0.78
N ASP A 155 -27.88 15.54 -0.20
CA ASP A 155 -27.11 16.24 0.84
C ASP A 155 -27.53 15.82 2.27
N SER A 156 -26.53 15.47 3.10
CA SER A 156 -26.69 15.18 4.54
C SER A 156 -27.45 16.30 5.27
N GLU A 157 -28.34 15.94 6.20
CA GLU A 157 -29.15 16.86 7.04
C GLU A 157 -28.26 17.89 7.77
N GLU A 158 -27.03 17.49 8.10
CA GLU A 158 -26.03 18.33 8.76
C GLU A 158 -25.56 19.51 7.89
N VAL A 159 -25.41 19.27 6.57
CA VAL A 159 -24.97 20.29 5.60
C VAL A 159 -26.07 21.33 5.39
N ARG A 160 -27.34 20.88 5.29
CA ARG A 160 -28.50 21.78 5.19
C ARG A 160 -28.65 22.64 6.45
N LYS A 161 -28.45 22.05 7.63
CA LYS A 161 -28.53 22.75 8.92
C LYS A 161 -27.42 23.79 9.10
N GLU A 162 -26.20 23.45 8.67
CA GLU A 162 -25.06 24.37 8.76
C GLU A 162 -25.17 25.53 7.77
N ALA A 163 -25.62 25.26 6.53
CA ALA A 163 -25.94 26.30 5.56
C ALA A 163 -27.05 27.24 6.07
N GLY A 164 -28.10 26.69 6.69
CA GLY A 164 -29.17 27.48 7.33
C GLY A 164 -28.65 28.36 8.48
N ARG A 165 -27.77 27.84 9.33
CA ARG A 165 -27.11 28.62 10.40
C ARG A 165 -26.27 29.77 9.85
N LEU A 166 -25.57 29.55 8.74
CA LEU A 166 -24.75 30.57 8.10
C LEU A 166 -25.60 31.71 7.50
N VAL A 167 -26.72 31.37 6.86
CA VAL A 167 -27.68 32.35 6.32
C VAL A 167 -28.27 33.19 7.46
N ALA A 168 -28.73 32.55 8.54
CA ALA A 168 -29.28 33.24 9.71
C ALA A 168 -28.27 34.16 10.41
N ALA A 169 -26.99 33.74 10.48
CA ALA A 169 -25.91 34.56 11.04
C ALA A 169 -25.60 35.79 10.18
N ILE A 170 -25.77 35.70 8.86
CA ILE A 170 -25.60 36.82 7.93
C ILE A 170 -26.76 37.82 8.05
N GLU A 171 -27.98 37.33 8.29
CA GLU A 171 -29.15 38.19 8.51
C GLU A 171 -29.12 38.90 9.86
N LYS A 172 -28.69 38.23 10.94
CA LYS A 172 -28.53 38.84 12.27
C LYS A 172 -27.52 39.98 12.30
N ARG A 173 -26.56 40.03 11.37
CA ARG A 173 -25.60 41.15 11.25
C ARG A 173 -26.16 42.39 10.55
N LYS A 174 -27.40 42.38 10.04
CA LYS A 174 -28.03 43.55 9.39
C LYS A 174 -28.58 44.61 10.36
N GLY A 175 -28.59 44.36 11.67
CA GLY A 175 -29.31 45.18 12.65
C GLY A 175 -28.52 46.18 13.51
N LYS A 176 -27.23 46.45 13.25
CA LYS A 176 -26.45 47.40 14.09
C LYS A 176 -26.26 48.75 13.40
N LYS A 177 -27.23 49.65 13.58
CA LYS A 177 -27.14 51.06 13.17
C LYS A 177 -26.28 51.84 14.19
N ARG A 178 -25.52 52.81 13.68
CA ARG A 178 -24.58 53.68 14.40
C ARG A 178 -25.23 54.40 15.59
N MET A 179 -24.55 54.39 16.73
CA MET A 179 -24.71 55.37 17.81
C MET A 179 -23.94 56.64 17.42
N SER A 180 -24.57 57.82 17.49
CA SER A 180 -23.87 59.10 17.62
C SER A 180 -23.68 59.43 19.09
N GLU A 181 -22.59 60.10 19.40
CA GLU A 181 -22.29 60.69 20.72
C GLU A 181 -23.29 61.80 21.03
N GLU A 182 -24.20 61.55 21.97
CA GLU A 182 -24.60 62.48 23.03
C GLU A 182 -25.50 61.73 24.03
N GLU A 183 -25.51 62.23 25.27
CA GLU A 183 -26.25 61.73 26.44
C GLU A 183 -25.64 60.57 27.24
N ALA A 184 -24.85 61.01 28.21
CA ALA A 184 -24.54 60.29 29.43
C ALA A 184 -25.76 60.17 30.37
N ARG A 185 -25.70 59.10 31.17
CA ARG A 185 -26.21 58.91 32.54
C ARG A 185 -27.43 58.00 32.73
N VAL A 186 -27.32 57.25 33.83
CA VAL A 186 -28.38 56.76 34.75
C VAL A 186 -28.70 55.24 34.70
N SER A 187 -28.12 54.58 35.72
CA SER A 187 -28.71 53.58 36.64
C SER A 187 -28.66 52.06 36.39
N LYS A 188 -27.91 51.44 37.32
CA LYS A 188 -28.12 50.14 37.98
C LYS A 188 -29.61 49.74 38.10
N ILE A 189 -29.89 48.44 37.99
CA ILE A 189 -30.75 47.66 38.91
C ILE A 189 -30.45 46.15 38.78
N ARG A 190 -30.61 45.47 39.92
CA ARG A 190 -30.30 44.08 40.27
C ARG A 190 -31.64 43.35 40.52
N SER A 191 -31.80 42.09 40.07
CA SER A 191 -32.78 41.12 40.63
C SER A 191 -32.39 39.71 40.15
N VAL A 192 -31.91 38.79 41.00
CA VAL A 192 -32.57 37.95 42.03
C VAL A 192 -33.32 36.72 41.47
N ARG A 193 -32.67 35.58 41.70
CA ARG A 193 -33.08 34.18 41.96
C ARG A 193 -34.57 33.80 41.96
N LYS A 194 -34.85 32.60 41.40
CA LYS A 194 -35.82 31.64 41.98
C LYS A 194 -35.36 30.20 41.71
N GLY A 195 -35.25 29.40 42.77
CA GLY A 195 -35.08 27.95 42.72
C GLY A 195 -36.28 27.25 43.36
N MET A 196 -36.40 25.93 43.17
CA MET A 196 -37.18 25.01 44.02
C MET A 196 -36.40 23.70 44.22
N ARG A 197 -36.40 23.26 45.49
CA ARG A 197 -35.93 21.99 46.12
C ARG A 197 -36.81 20.79 45.69
N GLU A 198 -36.27 19.60 45.40
CA GLU A 198 -35.91 18.42 46.28
C GLU A 198 -37.12 17.82 47.03
N ASP A 199 -37.44 16.52 46.96
CA ASP A 199 -36.70 15.32 47.45
C ASP A 199 -37.48 13.99 47.09
N PRO A 200 -37.10 12.73 47.47
CA PRO A 200 -35.85 11.96 47.30
C PRO A 200 -36.08 10.46 46.89
N VAL A 201 -35.14 9.76 46.24
CA VAL A 201 -35.08 8.27 46.30
C VAL A 201 -33.63 7.76 46.31
N LYS A 202 -33.34 7.07 47.42
CA LYS A 202 -32.26 6.13 47.79
C LYS A 202 -31.14 5.79 46.79
N ILE A 203 -29.93 6.01 47.29
CA ILE A 203 -28.62 5.56 46.82
C ILE A 203 -28.45 4.07 47.18
N GLU A 204 -28.09 3.25 46.21
CA GLU A 204 -27.17 2.13 46.43
C GLU A 204 -25.84 2.53 45.77
N GLU A 205 -24.78 2.50 46.57
CA GLU A 205 -23.43 2.96 46.23
C GLU A 205 -22.77 2.02 45.22
N GLU A 206 -22.45 2.51 44.01
CA GLU A 206 -21.46 1.88 43.14
C GLU A 206 -20.27 2.82 42.94
N GLU A 207 -19.11 2.29 43.33
CA GLU A 207 -17.75 2.84 43.32
C GLU A 207 -17.43 3.91 42.26
N GLU A 208 -16.98 5.05 42.79
CA GLU A 208 -16.50 6.25 42.11
C GLU A 208 -15.40 5.94 41.07
N VAL A 209 -15.69 6.25 39.80
CA VAL A 209 -14.71 6.19 38.70
C VAL A 209 -13.67 7.30 38.89
N ARG A 210 -12.52 6.94 39.49
CA ARG A 210 -11.34 7.82 39.55
C ARG A 210 -10.90 8.23 38.15
N THR A 211 -11.06 9.52 37.84
CA THR A 211 -10.45 10.17 36.68
C THR A 211 -9.04 10.65 37.09
N PRO A 212 -8.00 10.56 36.24
CA PRO A 212 -6.64 10.97 36.63
C PRO A 212 -6.51 12.48 36.90
N PRO A 213 -5.59 12.92 37.79
CA PRO A 213 -5.31 14.34 38.02
C PRO A 213 -4.75 15.03 36.76
N ARG A 214 -5.13 16.29 36.53
CA ARG A 214 -4.61 17.15 35.47
C ARG A 214 -3.38 17.95 35.94
N ASP A 215 -2.43 18.07 35.01
CA ASP A 215 -1.39 19.10 34.88
C ASP A 215 -0.21 19.10 35.87
N LEU A 216 0.86 18.37 35.50
CA LEU A 216 2.24 18.83 35.69
C LEU A 216 3.08 18.47 34.45
N LYS A 217 3.74 19.49 33.88
CA LYS A 217 4.68 19.36 32.76
C LYS A 217 5.83 18.42 33.15
N GLY A 218 5.97 17.27 32.48
CA GLY A 218 7.23 16.51 32.48
C GLY A 218 7.17 14.98 32.49
N GLU A 219 6.01 14.34 32.73
CA GLU A 219 5.95 12.88 32.96
C GLU A 219 4.70 12.23 32.30
N GLU A 220 4.56 12.30 30.98
CA GLU A 220 3.39 11.72 30.29
C GLU A 220 3.49 10.18 30.11
N ASP A 221 4.69 9.61 30.03
CA ASP A 221 4.90 8.17 29.77
C ASP A 221 4.79 7.28 31.02
N GLN A 222 5.05 7.84 32.21
CA GLN A 222 5.01 7.10 33.48
C GLN A 222 3.55 6.84 33.91
N GLY A 223 2.65 7.81 33.68
CA GLY A 223 1.24 7.71 34.08
C GLY A 223 0.42 6.64 33.35
N ILE A 224 0.72 6.33 32.08
CA ILE A 224 0.01 5.27 31.32
C ILE A 224 0.36 3.90 31.87
N LEU A 225 1.64 3.67 32.15
CA LEU A 225 2.13 2.39 32.63
C LEU A 225 1.64 2.15 34.06
N ASP A 226 1.72 3.16 34.92
CA ASP A 226 1.20 3.09 36.29
C ASP A 226 -0.31 2.88 36.30
N PHE A 227 -1.06 3.54 35.41
CA PHE A 227 -2.50 3.32 35.23
C PHE A 227 -2.81 1.89 34.77
N ALA A 228 -2.07 1.37 33.79
CA ALA A 228 -2.27 0.01 33.29
C ALA A 228 -1.93 -1.06 34.34
N ILE A 229 -0.88 -0.83 35.14
CA ILE A 229 -0.47 -1.70 36.25
C ILE A 229 -1.51 -1.68 37.37
N GLU A 230 -1.97 -0.49 37.78
CA GLU A 230 -2.99 -0.33 38.82
C GLU A 230 -4.32 -0.97 38.38
N LEU A 231 -4.72 -0.76 37.12
CA LEU A 231 -5.93 -1.35 36.56
C LEU A 231 -5.83 -2.88 36.44
N HIS A 232 -4.67 -3.40 36.05
CA HIS A 232 -4.42 -4.84 36.03
C HIS A 232 -4.56 -5.43 37.43
N ARG A 233 -3.94 -4.81 38.45
CA ARG A 233 -4.04 -5.23 39.85
C ARG A 233 -5.49 -5.27 40.33
N HIS A 234 -6.24 -4.21 40.09
CA HIS A 234 -7.66 -4.12 40.48
C HIS A 234 -8.54 -5.18 39.77
N LEU A 235 -8.28 -5.48 38.49
CA LEU A 235 -9.02 -6.52 37.78
C LEU A 235 -8.59 -7.94 38.21
N SER A 236 -7.33 -8.15 38.59
CA SER A 236 -6.84 -9.41 39.16
C SER A 236 -7.44 -9.72 40.54
N GLU A 237 -7.83 -8.70 41.31
CA GLU A 237 -8.47 -8.85 42.61
C GLU A 237 -9.97 -9.21 42.51
N LYS A 238 -10.62 -8.94 41.35
CA LYS A 238 -12.05 -9.24 41.14
C LYS A 238 -12.34 -10.73 40.92
N LYS A 239 -13.50 -11.17 41.41
CA LYS A 239 -13.97 -12.56 41.26
C LYS A 239 -14.44 -12.83 39.83
N VAL A 240 -14.33 -14.09 39.39
CA VAL A 240 -14.70 -14.54 38.02
C VAL A 240 -16.10 -14.10 37.56
N PRO A 241 -17.16 -14.15 38.39
CA PRO A 241 -18.49 -13.69 37.96
C PRO A 241 -18.55 -12.19 37.65
N GLU A 242 -17.80 -11.36 38.38
CA GLU A 242 -17.72 -9.91 38.15
C GLU A 242 -16.93 -9.60 36.89
N LEU A 243 -15.82 -10.32 36.67
CA LEU A 243 -15.04 -10.21 35.44
C LEU A 243 -15.88 -10.58 34.22
N ARG A 244 -16.69 -11.65 34.28
CA ARG A 244 -17.62 -12.02 33.18
C ARG A 244 -18.61 -10.91 32.86
N LYS A 245 -19.17 -10.26 33.88
CA LYS A 245 -20.07 -9.11 33.69
C LYS A 245 -19.37 -7.93 33.01
N LEU A 246 -18.12 -7.64 33.38
CA LEU A 246 -17.30 -6.60 32.75
C LEU A 246 -17.00 -6.93 31.28
N CYS A 247 -16.66 -8.18 30.97
CA CYS A 247 -16.36 -8.62 29.61
C CYS A 247 -17.57 -8.50 28.68
N ASN A 248 -18.75 -8.92 29.16
CA ASN A 248 -19.99 -8.81 28.40
C ASN A 248 -20.35 -7.34 28.12
N ARG A 249 -20.05 -6.43 29.06
CA ARG A 249 -20.25 -4.99 28.89
C ARG A 249 -19.26 -4.38 27.89
N GLU A 250 -18.03 -4.92 27.84
CA GLU A 250 -16.94 -4.46 26.98
C GLU A 250 -16.90 -5.16 25.62
N GLY A 251 -17.77 -6.13 25.37
CA GLY A 251 -17.81 -6.93 24.14
C GLY A 251 -16.63 -7.89 24.00
N ILE A 252 -16.00 -8.29 25.11
CA ILE A 252 -14.85 -9.20 25.14
C ILE A 252 -15.35 -10.64 25.31
N GLU A 253 -14.94 -11.54 24.43
CA GLU A 253 -15.27 -12.96 24.52
C GLU A 253 -14.54 -13.61 25.71
N TRP A 254 -15.27 -14.35 26.53
CA TRP A 254 -14.71 -14.96 27.73
C TRP A 254 -13.75 -16.11 27.39
N SER A 255 -12.51 -16.03 27.86
CA SER A 255 -11.50 -17.09 27.71
C SER A 255 -10.86 -17.48 29.05
N ARG A 256 -9.53 -17.40 29.18
CA ARG A 256 -8.82 -17.62 30.45
C ARG A 256 -8.76 -16.32 31.25
N ARG A 257 -8.79 -16.42 32.58
CA ARG A 257 -8.87 -15.26 33.50
C ARG A 257 -7.82 -14.19 33.17
N ASP A 258 -6.56 -14.58 33.01
CA ASP A 258 -5.47 -13.62 32.75
C ASP A 258 -5.54 -13.00 31.36
N THR A 259 -5.96 -13.78 30.35
CA THR A 259 -6.16 -13.29 28.97
C THR A 259 -7.27 -12.24 28.94
N VAL A 260 -8.36 -12.51 29.65
CA VAL A 260 -9.51 -11.62 29.77
C VAL A 260 -9.15 -10.35 30.54
N ILE A 261 -8.38 -10.45 31.63
CA ILE A 261 -7.88 -9.29 32.35
C ILE A 261 -7.00 -8.43 31.43
N GLY A 262 -6.08 -9.05 30.67
CA GLY A 262 -5.24 -8.34 29.71
C GLY A 262 -6.03 -7.61 28.62
N GLU A 263 -7.05 -8.25 28.07
CA GLU A 263 -7.98 -7.66 27.08
C GLU A 263 -8.77 -6.49 27.68
N SER A 264 -9.29 -6.62 28.90
CA SER A 264 -10.01 -5.54 29.60
C SER A 264 -9.10 -4.35 29.94
N VAL A 265 -7.88 -4.60 30.42
CA VAL A 265 -6.88 -3.52 30.65
C VAL A 265 -6.59 -2.80 29.35
N LYS A 266 -6.39 -3.54 28.25
CA LYS A 266 -6.16 -2.97 26.92
C LYS A 266 -7.33 -2.12 26.43
N CYS A 267 -8.57 -2.61 26.56
CA CYS A 267 -9.77 -1.87 26.17
C CYS A 267 -9.95 -0.58 26.98
N LYS A 268 -9.80 -0.65 28.30
CA LYS A 268 -9.95 0.50 29.20
C LYS A 268 -8.81 1.53 29.07
N ALA A 269 -7.56 1.08 28.96
CA ALA A 269 -6.43 1.96 28.71
C ALA A 269 -6.57 2.65 27.34
N LYS A 270 -7.01 1.91 26.31
CA LYS A 270 -7.30 2.49 25.00
C LYS A 270 -8.43 3.52 25.09
N LEU A 271 -9.53 3.27 25.80
CA LEU A 271 -10.61 4.25 25.97
C LEU A 271 -10.19 5.50 26.76
N ALA A 272 -9.37 5.33 27.80
CA ALA A 272 -8.86 6.43 28.62
C ALA A 272 -7.95 7.38 27.82
N TYR A 273 -7.10 6.83 26.94
CA TYR A 273 -6.11 7.62 26.20
C TYR A 273 -6.53 7.98 24.76
N VAL A 274 -7.45 7.24 24.12
CA VAL A 274 -8.02 7.62 22.82
C VAL A 274 -8.92 8.86 22.94
N LYS A 275 -9.62 9.07 24.08
CA LYS A 275 -10.38 10.30 24.32
C LYS A 275 -9.51 11.55 24.52
N PHE A 276 -8.20 11.41 24.73
CA PHE A 276 -7.24 12.52 24.72
C PHE A 276 -6.60 12.76 23.34
N ALA A 277 -6.57 11.76 22.47
CA ALA A 277 -5.93 11.81 21.15
C ALA A 277 -6.70 12.64 20.10
N GLU A 278 -7.98 12.99 20.34
CA GLU A 278 -8.72 13.88 19.44
C GLU A 278 -8.31 15.37 19.56
N LYS A 279 -7.45 15.74 20.52
CA LYS A 279 -6.89 17.10 20.61
C LYS A 279 -5.35 17.19 20.56
N GLY A 280 -4.64 16.09 20.37
CA GLY A 280 -3.17 16.08 20.35
C GLY A 280 -2.61 15.04 19.38
N LYS A 281 -1.82 15.51 18.41
CA LYS A 281 -1.17 14.70 17.36
C LYS A 281 -0.17 13.69 17.93
N ALA A 282 -0.53 12.40 17.90
CA ALA A 282 0.37 11.28 17.66
C ALA A 282 -0.49 10.04 17.39
N GLY A 283 -0.57 9.62 16.13
CA GLY A 283 -1.25 8.38 15.77
C GLY A 283 -0.36 7.20 16.16
N CYS A 284 -0.83 6.34 17.07
CA CYS A 284 -0.34 4.97 17.15
C CYS A 284 -0.64 4.30 15.80
N SER A 285 0.37 4.09 14.98
CA SER A 285 0.25 3.32 13.74
C SER A 285 0.03 1.85 14.09
N ALA A 286 -1.23 1.46 14.24
CA ALA A 286 -1.64 0.08 14.11
C ALA A 286 -1.70 -0.25 12.62
N ASP A 287 -0.55 -0.52 12.01
CA ASP A 287 -0.52 -1.34 10.79
C ASP A 287 0.84 -2.03 10.65
N TYR A 288 0.94 -3.23 11.23
CA TYR A 288 1.93 -4.23 10.84
C TYR A 288 1.27 -5.59 11.05
N ARG A 289 1.10 -6.34 9.96
CA ARG A 289 0.39 -7.62 9.90
C ARG A 289 1.09 -8.66 10.77
N ASN A 290 0.72 -8.74 12.03
CA ASN A 290 0.94 -9.93 12.84
C ASN A 290 -0.42 -10.54 13.21
N PRO A 291 -0.87 -11.61 12.53
CA PRO A 291 -2.05 -12.33 12.96
C PRO A 291 -1.69 -13.15 14.21
N GLY A 292 -1.61 -12.51 15.38
CA GLY A 292 -1.59 -13.22 16.67
C GLY A 292 -0.82 -12.62 17.83
N ALA A 293 0.07 -11.63 17.65
CA ALA A 293 0.79 -11.05 18.78
C ALA A 293 0.91 -9.52 18.72
N THR A 294 0.73 -8.88 19.88
CA THR A 294 0.97 -7.44 20.08
C THR A 294 2.38 -7.25 20.63
N LEU A 295 3.20 -6.47 19.93
CA LEU A 295 4.53 -6.10 20.42
C LEU A 295 4.44 -4.84 21.29
N LEU A 296 4.84 -4.96 22.55
CA LEU A 296 5.02 -3.82 23.45
C LEU A 296 6.52 -3.55 23.59
N ILE A 297 6.93 -2.29 23.39
CA ILE A 297 8.33 -1.87 23.46
C ILE A 297 8.47 -0.88 24.61
N CYS A 298 9.40 -1.14 25.52
CA CYS A 298 9.76 -0.20 26.58
C CYS A 298 10.20 1.15 25.97
N PRO A 299 9.64 2.31 26.39
CA PRO A 299 10.03 3.62 25.86
C PRO A 299 11.54 3.90 25.95
N THR A 300 12.18 3.47 27.03
CA THR A 300 13.65 3.57 27.21
C THR A 300 14.42 2.75 26.18
N ALA A 301 13.95 1.54 25.89
CA ALA A 301 14.55 0.69 24.85
C ALA A 301 14.35 1.30 23.46
N TYR A 302 13.16 1.84 23.18
CA TYR A 302 12.86 2.54 21.94
C TYR A 302 13.74 3.78 21.73
N HIS A 303 13.88 4.61 22.77
CA HIS A 303 14.74 5.79 22.74
C HIS A 303 16.21 5.43 22.50
N ARG A 304 16.70 4.36 23.14
CA ARG A 304 18.05 3.83 22.90
C ARG A 304 18.19 3.38 21.44
N ALA A 305 17.23 2.63 20.91
CA ALA A 305 17.23 2.20 19.52
C ALA A 305 17.26 3.38 18.54
N CYS A 306 16.49 4.45 18.80
CA CYS A 306 16.54 5.69 18.02
C CYS A 306 17.93 6.35 18.06
N LYS A 307 18.54 6.47 19.25
CA LYS A 307 19.90 7.02 19.41
C LYS A 307 20.95 6.18 18.69
N ASP A 308 20.89 4.86 18.82
CA ASP A 308 21.86 3.96 18.18
C ASP A 308 21.71 3.97 16.65
N THR A 309 20.47 4.00 16.16
CA THR A 309 20.18 3.96 14.72
C THR A 309 20.54 5.26 14.00
N PHE A 310 20.32 6.40 14.65
CA PHE A 310 20.52 7.73 14.04
C PHE A 310 21.63 8.53 14.71
N GLY A 311 21.52 8.80 16.02
CA GLY A 311 22.40 9.74 16.72
C GLY A 311 23.85 9.29 16.90
N ARG A 312 24.09 7.98 17.05
CA ARG A 312 25.42 7.37 17.19
C ARG A 312 25.92 6.74 15.89
N ASN A 313 25.12 6.81 14.83
CA ASN A 313 25.46 6.23 13.54
C ASN A 313 26.36 7.19 12.75
N PRO A 314 27.55 6.75 12.29
CA PRO A 314 28.49 7.62 11.58
C PRO A 314 27.95 8.14 10.24
N SER A 315 26.90 7.51 9.68
CA SER A 315 26.21 7.99 8.49
C SER A 315 25.42 9.28 8.73
N PHE A 316 25.26 9.72 9.99
CA PHE A 316 24.57 10.95 10.35
C PHE A 316 25.48 11.90 11.11
N ARG A 317 25.39 13.18 10.74
CA ARG A 317 26.10 14.27 11.41
C ARG A 317 25.11 15.14 12.19
N VAL A 318 25.43 15.40 13.46
CA VAL A 318 24.68 16.36 14.28
C VAL A 318 24.87 17.77 13.74
N ILE A 319 23.76 18.49 13.57
CA ILE A 319 23.73 19.88 13.10
C ILE A 319 23.35 20.77 14.29
N PRO A 320 24.25 21.65 14.77
CA PRO A 320 23.98 22.51 15.93
C PRO A 320 23.07 23.70 15.60
N GLU A 321 22.65 23.85 14.34
CA GLU A 321 21.81 24.94 13.89
C GLU A 321 20.33 24.69 14.18
N ALA A 322 19.59 25.77 14.48
CA ALA A 322 18.15 25.72 14.61
C ALA A 322 17.49 25.34 13.26
N GLU A 323 16.43 24.54 13.32
CA GLU A 323 15.68 24.05 12.15
C GLU A 323 15.26 25.18 11.20
N ASP A 324 14.78 26.30 11.72
CA ASP A 324 14.37 27.45 10.89
C ASP A 324 15.53 28.05 10.09
N LYS A 325 16.75 28.04 10.63
CA LYS A 325 17.94 28.51 9.90
C LYS A 325 18.29 27.54 8.78
N VAL A 326 18.23 26.23 9.05
CA VAL A 326 18.49 25.18 8.06
C VAL A 326 17.45 25.24 6.93
N LEU A 327 16.16 25.35 7.25
CA LEU A 327 15.09 25.47 6.25
C LEU A 327 15.22 26.74 5.39
N LYS A 328 15.59 27.88 5.99
CA LYS A 328 15.87 29.12 5.24
C LYS A 328 17.04 28.94 4.27
N ARG A 329 18.13 28.31 4.71
CA ARG A 329 19.29 28.01 3.86
C ARG A 329 18.92 27.04 2.73
N MET A 330 18.22 25.95 3.05
CA MET A 330 17.73 24.99 2.04
C MET A 330 16.89 25.68 0.98
N ARG A 331 15.95 26.54 1.40
CA ARG A 331 15.10 27.30 0.48
C ARG A 331 15.92 28.20 -0.44
N SER A 332 16.86 28.96 0.11
CA SER A 332 17.72 29.86 -0.67
C SER A 332 18.53 29.08 -1.71
N ASN A 333 19.12 27.95 -1.31
CA ASN A 333 19.86 27.08 -2.22
C ASN A 333 18.95 26.47 -3.31
N TYR A 334 17.74 26.04 -2.94
CA TYR A 334 16.74 25.51 -3.86
C TYR A 334 16.34 26.52 -4.94
N GLU A 335 16.14 27.79 -4.53
CA GLU A 335 15.83 28.90 -5.43
C GLU A 335 17.04 29.25 -6.32
N GLN A 336 18.25 29.29 -5.76
CA GLN A 336 19.50 29.55 -6.51
C GLN A 336 19.78 28.49 -7.58
N GLN A 337 19.48 27.23 -7.30
CA GLN A 337 19.63 26.13 -8.27
C GLN A 337 18.52 26.09 -9.34
N GLY A 338 17.55 27.01 -9.27
CA GLY A 338 16.43 27.09 -10.22
C GLY A 338 15.42 25.94 -10.11
N LEU A 339 15.39 25.22 -8.98
CA LEU A 339 14.56 24.02 -8.80
C LEU A 339 13.06 24.34 -8.66
N THR A 340 12.73 25.63 -8.54
CA THR A 340 11.36 26.14 -8.60
C THR A 340 10.67 25.83 -9.92
N SER A 341 11.42 25.57 -11.01
CA SER A 341 10.87 25.10 -12.29
C SER A 341 10.28 23.69 -12.19
N ILE A 342 10.87 22.82 -11.35
CA ILE A 342 10.40 21.46 -11.12
C ILE A 342 9.18 21.48 -10.22
N ALA A 343 9.26 22.18 -9.08
CA ALA A 343 8.12 22.42 -8.20
C ALA A 343 8.36 23.63 -7.30
N ARG A 344 7.27 24.31 -6.94
CA ARG A 344 7.31 25.40 -5.96
C ARG A 344 7.66 24.84 -4.57
N TRP A 345 8.57 25.55 -3.87
CA TRP A 345 8.85 25.34 -2.45
C TRP A 345 7.59 25.50 -1.60
N GLN A 346 7.25 24.48 -0.80
CA GLN A 346 6.04 24.50 0.01
C GLN A 346 6.22 25.34 1.28
N SER A 347 5.29 26.26 1.53
CA SER A 347 5.28 27.08 2.76
C SER A 347 4.86 26.26 3.96
N GLY A 348 5.49 26.48 5.12
CA GLY A 348 5.15 25.81 6.38
C GLY A 348 5.60 24.35 6.48
N GLY A 349 6.44 23.88 5.55
CA GLY A 349 7.08 22.58 5.67
C GLY A 349 8.09 22.54 6.83
N LYS A 350 8.39 21.33 7.30
CA LYS A 350 9.23 21.05 8.47
C LYS A 350 10.17 19.89 8.18
N ILE A 351 11.24 19.79 8.96
CA ILE A 351 12.13 18.63 8.91
C ILE A 351 11.44 17.44 9.58
N GLY A 352 11.50 16.28 8.94
CA GLY A 352 10.82 15.07 9.40
C GLY A 352 11.35 14.56 10.73
N LEU A 353 10.45 14.05 11.58
CA LEU A 353 10.82 13.33 12.80
C LEU A 353 11.11 11.87 12.44
N ALA A 354 12.38 11.49 12.49
CA ALA A 354 12.81 10.12 12.26
C ALA A 354 12.39 9.22 13.43
N TYR A 355 12.05 7.99 13.08
CA TYR A 355 11.59 6.96 14.00
C TYR A 355 12.12 5.60 13.57
N VAL A 356 12.10 4.63 14.48
CA VAL A 356 12.50 3.25 14.18
C VAL A 356 11.30 2.32 14.26
N LEU A 357 11.29 1.30 13.40
CA LEU A 357 10.30 0.21 13.44
C LEU A 357 11.02 -1.13 13.67
N PRO A 358 10.63 -1.95 14.65
CA PRO A 358 11.23 -3.28 14.81
C PRO A 358 10.91 -4.17 13.61
N LYS A 359 11.80 -5.11 13.26
CA LYS A 359 11.52 -6.11 12.22
C LYS A 359 10.75 -7.29 12.83
N ASP A 360 9.66 -7.70 12.19
CA ASP A 360 8.82 -8.82 12.69
C ASP A 360 9.58 -10.14 12.82
N LYS A 361 10.52 -10.41 11.91
CA LYS A 361 11.31 -11.65 11.88
C LYS A 361 12.49 -11.63 12.87
N ASP A 362 12.90 -10.45 13.31
CA ASP A 362 14.07 -10.25 14.17
C ASP A 362 13.89 -8.96 14.97
N LEU A 363 13.34 -9.08 16.18
CA LEU A 363 13.02 -7.95 17.06
C LEU A 363 14.26 -7.19 17.55
N GLN A 364 15.47 -7.73 17.35
CA GLN A 364 16.71 -7.02 17.65
C GLN A 364 17.11 -6.05 16.53
N ARG A 365 16.49 -6.17 15.35
CA ARG A 365 16.74 -5.29 14.20
C ARG A 365 15.67 -4.23 14.07
N TRP A 366 16.12 -3.03 13.78
CA TRP A 366 15.29 -1.85 13.60
C TRP A 366 15.38 -1.34 12.17
N ARG A 367 14.26 -0.88 11.62
CA ARG A 367 14.17 -0.17 10.33
C ARG A 367 14.18 1.33 10.62
N PRO A 368 15.25 2.05 10.27
CA PRO A 368 15.22 3.51 10.31
C PRO A 368 14.19 4.04 9.33
N ILE A 369 13.28 4.90 9.77
CA ILE A 369 12.37 5.64 8.90
C ILE A 369 12.64 7.14 9.07
N SER A 370 12.87 7.80 7.95
CA SER A 370 13.14 9.23 7.79
C SER A 370 12.00 9.86 6.97
N PRO A 371 10.85 10.13 7.59
CA PRO A 371 9.67 10.57 6.86
C PRO A 371 9.88 11.98 6.26
N SER A 372 9.55 12.15 4.98
CA SER A 372 9.64 13.46 4.30
C SER A 372 8.27 14.03 3.93
N THR A 373 7.21 13.63 4.61
CA THR A 373 5.82 14.02 4.29
C THR A 373 5.58 15.53 4.44
N CYS A 374 6.27 16.17 5.39
CA CYS A 374 6.24 17.61 5.62
C CYS A 374 7.39 18.37 4.97
N ASP A 375 8.27 17.69 4.21
CA ASP A 375 9.42 18.33 3.57
C ASP A 375 8.95 19.36 2.53
N PRO A 376 9.47 20.61 2.56
CA PRO A 376 9.07 21.66 1.63
C PRO A 376 9.32 21.35 0.14
N SER A 377 10.31 20.51 -0.17
CA SER A 377 10.72 20.09 -1.51
C SER A 377 10.11 18.74 -1.94
N ARG A 378 9.25 18.12 -1.11
CA ARG A 378 8.66 16.78 -1.38
C ARG A 378 8.04 16.62 -2.77
N VAL A 379 7.46 17.68 -3.32
CA VAL A 379 6.79 17.64 -4.63
C VAL A 379 7.81 17.51 -5.75
N ALA A 380 8.96 18.19 -5.64
CA ALA A 380 10.05 18.08 -6.59
C ALA A 380 10.68 16.69 -6.52
N ALA A 381 11.01 16.21 -5.32
CA ALA A 381 11.47 14.84 -5.08
C ALA A 381 10.52 13.79 -5.67
N ALA A 382 9.20 13.94 -5.48
CA ALA A 382 8.21 13.04 -6.06
C ALA A 382 8.15 13.09 -7.60
N ARG A 383 8.37 14.26 -8.22
CA ARG A 383 8.42 14.41 -9.69
C ARG A 383 9.69 13.80 -10.26
N VAL A 384 10.84 14.07 -9.64
CA VAL A 384 12.13 13.46 -9.99
C VAL A 384 12.10 11.95 -9.83
N GLY A 385 11.57 11.44 -8.73
CA GLY A 385 11.43 10.00 -8.50
C GLY A 385 10.66 9.32 -9.63
N ARG A 386 9.55 9.93 -10.08
CA ARG A 386 8.79 9.43 -11.25
C ARG A 386 9.58 9.52 -12.55
N ALA A 387 10.28 10.64 -12.79
CA ALA A 387 11.10 10.81 -14.00
C ALA A 387 12.22 9.76 -14.07
N ILE A 388 12.94 9.55 -12.97
CA ILE A 388 14.02 8.56 -12.85
C ILE A 388 13.49 7.15 -13.01
N ARG A 389 12.39 6.80 -12.34
CA ARG A 389 11.75 5.49 -12.50
C ARG A 389 11.33 5.25 -13.95
N TYR A 390 10.80 6.27 -14.62
CA TYR A 390 10.41 6.18 -16.02
C TYR A 390 11.62 6.00 -16.95
N MET A 391 12.68 6.78 -16.74
CA MET A 391 13.95 6.64 -17.47
C MET A 391 14.57 5.26 -17.28
N LEU A 392 14.57 4.72 -16.06
CA LEU A 392 15.04 3.36 -15.77
C LEU A 392 14.32 2.33 -16.66
N PHE A 393 13.00 2.41 -16.78
CA PHE A 393 12.25 1.50 -17.66
C PHE A 393 12.36 1.82 -19.16
N GLY A 394 13.04 2.90 -19.53
CA GLY A 394 13.47 3.19 -20.91
C GLY A 394 14.76 2.46 -21.32
N LEU A 395 15.44 1.82 -20.36
CA LEU A 395 16.58 0.94 -20.60
C LEU A 395 16.15 -0.36 -21.29
N SER A 396 17.09 -1.09 -21.90
CA SER A 396 16.77 -2.41 -22.46
C SER A 396 16.48 -3.40 -21.33
N ARG A 397 15.41 -4.20 -21.46
CA ARG A 397 15.05 -5.25 -20.49
C ARG A 397 16.08 -6.39 -20.38
N LYS A 398 17.12 -6.38 -21.23
CA LYS A 398 18.26 -7.29 -21.17
C LYS A 398 19.42 -6.74 -20.33
N GLU A 399 19.40 -5.46 -19.99
CA GLU A 399 20.47 -4.76 -19.28
C GLU A 399 20.21 -4.62 -17.78
N HIS A 400 18.98 -4.82 -17.30
CA HIS A 400 18.65 -4.71 -15.88
C HIS A 400 17.57 -5.71 -15.48
N PHE A 401 17.42 -5.93 -14.18
CA PHE A 401 16.55 -6.93 -13.59
C PHE A 401 15.27 -6.33 -12.98
N ASP A 402 15.24 -5.03 -12.70
CA ASP A 402 14.09 -4.35 -12.05
C ASP A 402 12.73 -4.64 -12.72
N LEU A 403 11.77 -5.11 -11.94
CA LEU A 403 10.38 -5.33 -12.35
C LEU A 403 9.50 -4.12 -11.99
N LYS A 404 8.41 -3.91 -12.75
CA LYS A 404 7.46 -2.82 -12.46
C LYS A 404 6.53 -3.16 -11.30
N SER A 405 6.07 -4.41 -11.24
CA SER A 405 5.21 -4.95 -10.19
C SER A 405 5.44 -6.45 -10.01
N MET A 406 4.90 -7.01 -8.94
CA MET A 406 4.92 -8.45 -8.68
C MET A 406 4.16 -9.25 -9.75
N ASP A 407 3.18 -8.64 -10.41
CA ASP A 407 2.38 -9.30 -11.45
C ASP A 407 3.25 -9.66 -12.67
N GLU A 408 4.33 -8.93 -12.92
CA GLU A 408 5.26 -9.21 -14.01
C GLU A 408 6.14 -10.45 -13.77
N VAL A 409 6.21 -10.98 -12.54
CA VAL A 409 7.09 -12.12 -12.21
C VAL A 409 6.74 -13.33 -13.08
N GLY A 410 5.46 -13.68 -13.20
CA GLY A 410 5.03 -14.84 -14.00
C GLY A 410 5.36 -14.71 -15.49
N GLU A 411 5.09 -13.55 -16.09
CA GLU A 411 5.40 -13.28 -17.50
C GLU A 411 6.92 -13.25 -17.74
N ARG A 412 7.67 -12.63 -16.83
CA ARG A 412 9.13 -12.56 -16.92
C ARG A 412 9.75 -13.95 -16.82
N SER A 413 9.29 -14.79 -15.89
CA SER A 413 9.77 -16.18 -15.75
C SER A 413 9.58 -16.97 -17.03
N LYS A 414 8.38 -16.94 -17.64
CA LYS A 414 8.11 -17.60 -18.92
C LYS A 414 8.99 -17.07 -20.06
N THR A 415 9.28 -15.77 -20.05
CA THR A 415 10.16 -15.17 -21.05
C THR A 415 11.60 -15.66 -20.89
N ILE A 416 12.09 -15.73 -19.65
CA ILE A 416 13.43 -16.25 -19.35
C ILE A 416 13.51 -17.74 -19.72
N GLU A 417 12.51 -18.53 -19.37
CA GLU A 417 12.41 -19.95 -19.72
C GLU A 417 12.49 -20.16 -21.24
N ARG A 418 11.69 -19.43 -22.03
CA ARG A 418 11.76 -19.52 -23.51
C ARG A 418 13.09 -19.07 -24.07
N GLU A 419 13.74 -18.07 -23.48
CA GLU A 419 15.03 -17.59 -23.95
C GLU A 419 16.14 -18.61 -23.64
N LEU A 420 16.16 -19.16 -22.43
CA LEU A 420 17.14 -20.16 -22.02
C LEU A 420 16.86 -21.54 -22.66
N GLY A 421 15.61 -21.96 -22.82
CA GLY A 421 15.25 -23.23 -23.44
C GLY A 421 15.71 -23.38 -24.89
N LYS A 422 16.06 -22.28 -25.58
CA LYS A 422 16.58 -22.33 -26.96
C LYS A 422 17.97 -22.95 -27.10
N SER A 423 18.72 -23.10 -26.01
CA SER A 423 20.11 -23.57 -26.09
C SER A 423 20.56 -24.42 -24.92
N ALA A 424 19.65 -24.86 -24.04
CA ALA A 424 19.93 -25.72 -22.89
C ALA A 424 18.63 -26.28 -22.33
N ASP A 425 18.70 -27.53 -21.89
CA ASP A 425 17.58 -28.25 -21.29
C ASP A 425 17.41 -27.89 -19.80
N ASP A 426 18.49 -27.45 -19.14
CA ASP A 426 18.53 -27.08 -17.73
C ASP A 426 18.98 -25.64 -17.48
N ALA A 427 18.58 -25.09 -16.32
CA ALA A 427 19.02 -23.79 -15.84
C ALA A 427 19.22 -23.77 -14.32
N PHE A 428 20.25 -23.05 -13.87
CA PHE A 428 20.50 -22.77 -12.46
C PHE A 428 19.84 -21.45 -12.08
N ALA A 429 19.08 -21.45 -10.98
CA ALA A 429 18.52 -20.25 -10.38
C ALA A 429 19.15 -20.00 -9.01
N ARG A 430 19.45 -18.74 -8.69
CA ARG A 430 19.81 -18.31 -7.33
C ARG A 430 19.09 -17.04 -6.96
N SER A 431 18.59 -16.99 -5.73
CA SER A 431 18.01 -15.80 -5.13
C SER A 431 18.98 -15.12 -4.17
N TYR A 432 18.88 -13.79 -4.08
CA TYR A 432 19.70 -12.94 -3.22
C TYR A 432 18.83 -11.85 -2.61
N ASP A 433 19.21 -11.40 -1.42
CA ASP A 433 18.60 -10.28 -0.69
C ASP A 433 19.65 -9.17 -0.53
N ILE A 434 19.40 -7.99 -1.10
CA ILE A 434 20.33 -6.85 -1.03
C ILE A 434 20.22 -6.21 0.36
N LYS A 435 21.18 -6.56 1.23
CA LYS A 435 21.25 -6.03 2.59
C LYS A 435 21.44 -4.51 2.61
N ASP A 436 20.60 -3.86 3.42
CA ASP A 436 20.70 -2.43 3.76
C ASP A 436 20.78 -1.52 2.54
N MET A 437 20.01 -1.86 1.50
CA MET A 437 20.02 -1.23 0.18
C MET A 437 19.96 0.31 0.23
N PHE A 438 19.23 0.91 1.17
CA PHE A 438 19.15 2.37 1.27
C PHE A 438 20.28 2.98 2.10
N ALA A 439 20.71 2.32 3.17
CA ALA A 439 21.65 2.89 4.14
C ALA A 439 23.11 2.85 3.66
N ARG A 440 23.45 1.90 2.78
CA ARG A 440 24.82 1.70 2.27
C ARG A 440 25.11 2.39 0.94
N LEU A 441 24.16 3.16 0.41
CA LEU A 441 24.36 3.91 -0.83
C LEU A 441 25.15 5.18 -0.57
N SER A 442 26.37 5.27 -1.10
CA SER A 442 27.08 6.54 -1.13
C SER A 442 26.34 7.53 -2.04
N HIS A 443 26.39 8.82 -1.70
CA HIS A 443 25.81 9.86 -2.54
C HIS A 443 26.47 9.90 -3.92
N GLU A 444 27.77 9.63 -4.00
CA GLU A 444 28.51 9.50 -5.25
C GLU A 444 27.92 8.41 -6.16
N SER A 445 27.74 7.19 -5.63
CA SER A 445 27.15 6.09 -6.40
C SER A 445 25.76 6.41 -6.95
N VAL A 446 24.95 7.15 -6.19
CA VAL A 446 23.63 7.64 -6.63
C VAL A 446 23.76 8.66 -7.77
N VAL A 447 24.63 9.66 -7.60
CA VAL A 447 24.88 10.69 -8.63
C VAL A 447 25.39 10.03 -9.91
N GLU A 448 26.38 9.15 -9.82
CA GLU A 448 26.91 8.44 -10.98
C GLU A 448 25.86 7.57 -11.68
N ALA A 449 24.92 6.98 -10.94
CA ALA A 449 23.81 6.22 -11.53
C ALA A 449 22.85 7.12 -12.31
N VAL A 450 22.55 8.31 -11.78
CA VAL A 450 21.77 9.34 -12.49
C VAL A 450 22.50 9.81 -13.74
N GLU A 451 23.81 10.09 -13.65
CA GLU A 451 24.62 10.45 -14.82
C GLU A 451 24.55 9.40 -15.92
N TRP A 452 24.69 8.12 -15.54
CA TRP A 452 24.68 7.01 -16.48
C TRP A 452 23.36 6.92 -17.25
N VAL A 453 22.22 6.97 -16.56
CA VAL A 453 20.91 6.88 -17.24
C VAL A 453 20.59 8.13 -18.05
N VAL A 454 21.05 9.30 -17.61
CA VAL A 454 20.97 10.55 -18.39
C VAL A 454 21.75 10.40 -19.69
N LYS A 455 23.02 9.99 -19.63
CA LYS A 455 23.88 9.77 -20.81
C LYS A 455 23.26 8.75 -21.78
N TYR A 456 22.69 7.67 -21.27
CA TYR A 456 21.99 6.67 -22.07
C TYR A 456 20.81 7.25 -22.87
N HIS A 457 20.03 8.15 -22.28
CA HIS A 457 18.90 8.76 -23.00
C HIS A 457 19.34 9.94 -23.89
N GLN A 458 20.39 10.67 -23.49
CA GLN A 458 21.00 11.70 -24.32
C GLN A 458 21.56 11.14 -25.62
N SER A 459 22.23 9.98 -25.58
CA SER A 459 22.77 9.33 -26.79
C SER A 459 21.66 8.91 -27.77
N LYS A 460 20.43 8.68 -27.27
CA LYS A 460 19.24 8.46 -28.09
C LYS A 460 18.58 9.74 -28.60
N GLY A 461 19.15 10.92 -28.32
CA GLY A 461 18.69 12.23 -28.75
C GLY A 461 17.55 12.83 -27.92
N PHE A 462 17.34 12.36 -26.68
CA PHE A 462 16.42 13.00 -25.74
C PHE A 462 17.10 14.15 -25.00
N LYS A 463 16.31 15.10 -24.48
CA LYS A 463 16.77 16.27 -23.73
C LYS A 463 16.24 16.32 -22.28
N GLY A 464 15.26 15.47 -21.95
CA GLY A 464 14.64 15.46 -20.63
C GLY A 464 13.41 14.56 -20.57
N VAL A 465 12.58 14.80 -19.55
CA VAL A 465 11.34 14.07 -19.27
C VAL A 465 10.21 15.06 -18.96
N ARG A 466 9.01 14.79 -19.48
CA ARG A 466 7.77 15.43 -19.05
C ARG A 466 7.07 14.55 -18.03
N VAL A 467 6.68 15.14 -16.90
CA VAL A 467 5.97 14.44 -15.82
C VAL A 467 4.62 15.12 -15.61
N SER A 468 3.54 14.34 -15.62
CA SER A 468 2.20 14.89 -15.37
C SER A 468 2.10 15.46 -13.95
N CYS A 469 1.42 16.60 -13.83
CA CYS A 469 1.18 17.28 -12.56
C CYS A 469 0.26 16.48 -11.63
N ARG A 470 -0.76 15.80 -12.19
CA ARG A 470 -1.83 15.12 -11.44
C ARG A 470 -1.82 13.59 -11.62
N ARG A 471 -1.47 13.10 -12.81
CA ARG A 471 -1.51 11.67 -13.16
C ARG A 471 -0.12 11.03 -13.01
N LYS A 472 -0.05 9.70 -13.10
CA LYS A 472 1.21 8.93 -13.09
C LYS A 472 1.97 8.93 -14.43
N LEU A 473 1.52 9.72 -15.41
CA LEU A 473 2.07 9.72 -16.76
C LEU A 473 3.41 10.45 -16.85
N CYS A 474 4.38 9.83 -17.52
CA CYS A 474 5.68 10.42 -17.86
C CYS A 474 5.98 10.15 -19.35
N THR A 475 6.67 11.07 -20.01
CA THR A 475 7.12 10.88 -21.41
C THR A 475 8.53 11.46 -21.62
N MET A 476 9.34 10.79 -22.44
CA MET A 476 10.61 11.36 -22.90
C MET A 476 10.36 12.55 -23.83
N MET A 477 11.26 13.52 -23.85
CA MET A 477 11.17 14.70 -24.72
C MET A 477 12.45 14.91 -25.52
N ARG A 478 12.29 15.19 -26.83
CA ARG A 478 13.39 15.55 -27.75
C ARG A 478 13.50 17.06 -27.96
N LYS A 479 12.37 17.78 -27.86
CA LYS A 479 12.28 19.23 -27.96
C LYS A 479 11.76 19.78 -26.64
N ILE A 480 12.35 20.88 -26.18
CA ILE A 480 11.91 21.58 -24.97
C ILE A 480 10.69 22.42 -25.35
N ARG A 481 9.51 21.97 -24.93
CA ARG A 481 8.25 22.68 -25.12
C ARG A 481 7.43 22.56 -23.83
N LYS A 482 6.83 23.67 -23.42
CA LYS A 482 5.86 23.68 -22.33
C LYS A 482 4.55 23.08 -22.84
N GLU A 483 3.94 22.26 -22.01
CA GLU A 483 2.66 21.62 -22.28
C GLU A 483 1.81 21.73 -21.03
N GLU A 484 0.54 22.08 -21.21
CA GLU A 484 -0.38 22.25 -20.11
C GLU A 484 -0.60 20.92 -19.37
N GLY A 485 -0.62 20.96 -18.03
CA GLY A 485 -0.75 19.76 -17.20
C GLY A 485 0.52 18.91 -17.04
N PHE A 486 1.65 19.31 -17.65
CA PHE A 486 2.95 18.66 -17.49
C PHE A 486 4.02 19.60 -16.95
N VAL A 487 4.88 19.04 -16.11
CA VAL A 487 6.17 19.64 -15.75
C VAL A 487 7.22 19.10 -16.70
N THR A 488 7.90 19.99 -17.40
CA THR A 488 9.03 19.66 -18.27
C THR A 488 10.30 19.76 -17.46
N MET A 489 11.09 18.68 -17.41
CA MET A 489 12.34 18.60 -16.65
C MET A 489 13.46 18.20 -17.61
N THR A 490 14.43 19.08 -17.78
CA THR A 490 15.67 18.75 -18.49
C THR A 490 16.50 17.77 -17.67
N PHE A 491 17.41 17.04 -18.31
CA PHE A 491 18.32 16.15 -17.59
C PHE A 491 19.19 16.89 -16.56
N GLU A 492 19.56 18.13 -16.87
CA GLU A 492 20.35 18.94 -15.95
C GLU A 492 19.55 19.35 -14.71
N GLU A 493 18.27 19.69 -14.85
CA GLU A 493 17.37 19.94 -13.71
C GLU A 493 17.19 18.68 -12.85
N ILE A 494 17.10 17.49 -13.46
CA ILE A 494 17.03 16.22 -12.73
C ILE A 494 18.31 15.99 -11.91
N ARG A 495 19.49 16.24 -12.50
CA ARG A 495 20.79 16.11 -11.81
C ARG A 495 20.89 17.06 -10.62
N ARG A 496 20.53 18.34 -10.81
CA ARG A 496 20.55 19.35 -9.74
C ARG A 496 19.61 19.01 -8.60
N GLU A 497 18.37 18.58 -8.89
CA GLU A 497 17.42 18.22 -7.84
C GLU A 497 17.89 16.99 -7.03
N VAL A 498 18.46 15.97 -7.69
CA VAL A 498 19.04 14.83 -6.96
C VAL A 498 20.22 15.27 -6.10
N GLY A 499 21.11 16.11 -6.63
CA GLY A 499 22.22 16.67 -5.85
C GLY A 499 21.73 17.50 -4.65
N PHE A 500 20.68 18.31 -4.84
CA PHE A 500 20.02 19.06 -3.78
C PHE A 500 19.46 18.12 -2.70
N GLU A 501 18.73 17.08 -3.09
CA GLU A 501 18.16 16.10 -2.17
C GLU A 501 19.22 15.41 -1.31
N LEU A 502 20.29 14.91 -1.94
CA LEU A 502 21.37 14.21 -1.24
C LEU A 502 22.13 15.14 -0.28
N SER A 503 22.36 16.41 -0.68
CA SER A 503 23.06 17.39 0.15
C SER A 503 22.23 17.97 1.30
N HIS A 504 20.89 17.90 1.20
CA HIS A 504 19.95 18.47 2.17
C HIS A 504 19.01 17.41 2.78
N SER A 505 19.48 16.18 2.96
CA SER A 505 18.77 15.13 3.69
C SER A 505 18.90 15.34 5.20
N PHE A 506 17.96 16.09 5.78
CA PHE A 506 17.90 16.34 7.22
C PHE A 506 16.77 15.57 7.89
N VAL A 507 17.00 15.17 9.14
CA VAL A 507 16.01 14.51 10.00
C VAL A 507 16.15 14.97 11.44
N ARG A 508 15.06 15.00 12.19
CA ARG A 508 15.10 15.16 13.64
C ARG A 508 15.05 13.79 14.31
N CYS A 509 15.89 13.56 15.30
CA CYS A 509 15.82 12.35 16.12
C CYS A 509 16.20 12.68 17.56
N THR A 510 15.38 12.26 18.53
CA THR A 510 15.65 12.41 19.98
C THR A 510 16.06 13.83 20.41
N GLY A 511 15.40 14.85 19.85
CA GLY A 511 15.67 16.26 20.15
C GLY A 511 16.82 16.89 19.35
N SER A 512 17.63 16.09 18.65
CA SER A 512 18.75 16.58 17.82
C SER A 512 18.35 16.69 16.35
N LEU A 513 18.91 17.68 15.66
CA LEU A 513 18.84 17.79 14.20
C LEU A 513 20.05 17.09 13.59
N LEU A 514 19.81 16.20 12.63
CA LEU A 514 20.82 15.37 12.00
C LEU A 514 20.78 15.59 10.48
N ARG A 515 21.95 15.55 9.84
CA ARG A 515 22.10 15.45 8.39
C ARG A 515 22.61 14.06 8.03
N GLN A 516 21.96 13.39 7.09
CA GLN A 516 22.45 12.13 6.55
C GLN A 516 23.59 12.40 5.56
N GLU A 517 24.78 11.85 5.82
CA GLU A 517 25.97 11.97 4.96
C GLU A 517 26.22 10.71 4.12
N MET A 518 25.73 9.55 4.59
CA MET A 518 25.78 8.29 3.86
C MET A 518 24.40 7.62 3.85
N GLY A 519 24.08 6.96 2.74
CA GLY A 519 22.77 6.39 2.49
C GLY A 519 21.77 7.42 1.99
N ILE A 520 20.62 6.92 1.55
CA ILE A 520 19.47 7.74 1.15
C ILE A 520 18.32 7.56 2.15
N PRO A 521 17.50 8.60 2.39
CA PRO A 521 16.51 8.57 3.45
C PRO A 521 15.36 7.60 3.14
N MET A 522 15.15 6.62 4.02
CA MET A 522 14.02 5.70 3.94
C MET A 522 12.73 6.41 4.34
N GLY A 523 11.97 6.88 3.35
CA GLY A 523 10.75 7.66 3.57
C GLY A 523 10.57 8.80 2.59
N ARG A 524 11.58 9.06 1.75
CA ARG A 524 11.52 10.07 0.68
C ARG A 524 11.03 9.48 -0.64
N ASN A 525 10.26 10.28 -1.38
CA ASN A 525 9.51 9.82 -2.56
C ASN A 525 10.38 9.33 -3.72
N SER A 526 11.57 9.88 -3.86
CA SER A 526 12.58 9.59 -4.90
C SER A 526 13.48 8.42 -4.52
N SER A 527 13.68 8.15 -3.23
CA SER A 527 14.65 7.16 -2.76
C SER A 527 14.47 5.76 -3.34
N PRO A 528 13.26 5.19 -3.46
CA PRO A 528 13.09 3.88 -4.10
C PRO A 528 13.55 3.87 -5.57
N ALA A 529 13.26 4.95 -6.31
CA ALA A 529 13.66 5.06 -7.71
C ALA A 529 15.18 5.19 -7.85
N LEU A 530 15.83 5.97 -6.97
CA LEU A 530 17.28 6.12 -6.92
C LEU A 530 17.98 4.81 -6.55
N ALA A 531 17.50 4.10 -5.53
CA ALA A 531 18.05 2.80 -5.13
C ALA A 531 17.97 1.77 -6.27
N CYS A 532 16.79 1.63 -6.87
CA CYS A 532 16.59 0.75 -8.03
C CYS A 532 17.50 1.13 -9.20
N LEU A 533 17.75 2.42 -9.41
CA LEU A 533 18.62 2.90 -10.48
C LEU A 533 20.09 2.53 -10.24
N VAL A 534 20.59 2.68 -9.01
CA VAL A 534 21.95 2.25 -8.67
C VAL A 534 22.11 0.74 -8.91
N CYS A 535 21.13 -0.05 -8.48
CA CYS A 535 21.12 -1.49 -8.75
C CYS A 535 21.08 -1.78 -10.25
N ALA A 536 20.21 -1.12 -11.02
CA ALA A 536 20.12 -1.29 -12.48
C ALA A 536 21.43 -0.95 -13.21
N ARG A 537 22.18 0.05 -12.75
CA ARG A 537 23.53 0.36 -13.28
C ARG A 537 24.52 -0.76 -13.00
N ALA A 538 24.52 -1.30 -11.78
CA ALA A 538 25.38 -2.43 -11.43
C ALA A 538 25.02 -3.69 -12.23
N GLU A 539 23.72 -3.98 -12.39
CA GLU A 539 23.21 -5.06 -13.22
C GLU A 539 23.61 -4.92 -14.68
N SER A 540 23.54 -3.71 -15.24
CA SER A 540 23.95 -3.45 -16.62
C SER A 540 25.43 -3.74 -16.85
N ARG A 541 26.29 -3.35 -15.91
CA ARG A 541 27.72 -3.69 -15.94
C ARG A 541 27.94 -5.20 -15.85
N PHE A 542 27.24 -5.86 -14.93
CA PHE A 542 27.31 -7.31 -14.76
C PHE A 542 26.87 -8.06 -16.03
N MET A 543 25.78 -7.64 -16.65
CA MET A 543 25.28 -8.21 -17.91
C MET A 543 26.27 -7.99 -19.06
N ALA A 544 26.91 -6.83 -19.15
CA ALA A 544 27.92 -6.56 -20.17
C ALA A 544 29.18 -7.41 -20.02
N VAL A 545 29.59 -7.75 -18.79
CA VAL A 545 30.69 -8.71 -18.54
C VAL A 545 30.25 -10.12 -18.96
N THR A 546 29.10 -10.57 -18.46
CA THR A 546 28.58 -11.91 -18.73
C THR A 546 28.41 -12.19 -20.23
N GLN A 547 27.89 -11.21 -20.98
CA GLN A 547 27.72 -11.35 -22.43
C GLN A 547 29.06 -11.46 -23.17
N ARG A 548 30.10 -10.74 -22.73
CA ARG A 548 31.44 -10.82 -23.32
C ARG A 548 32.10 -12.18 -23.08
N GLU A 549 31.81 -12.80 -21.94
CA GLU A 549 32.30 -14.14 -21.59
C GLU A 549 31.46 -15.27 -22.24
N GLY A 550 30.51 -14.94 -23.13
CA GLY A 550 29.63 -15.91 -23.79
C GLY A 550 28.55 -16.50 -22.86
N GLY A 551 28.43 -15.98 -21.64
CA GLY A 551 27.46 -16.44 -20.66
C GLY A 551 26.03 -16.03 -21.00
N MET A 552 25.09 -16.94 -20.77
CA MET A 552 23.66 -16.65 -20.88
C MET A 552 23.02 -16.63 -19.49
N MET A 553 22.83 -15.41 -18.97
CA MET A 553 22.09 -15.15 -17.73
C MET A 553 20.92 -14.20 -17.97
N ARG A 554 19.90 -14.34 -17.11
CA ARG A 554 18.79 -13.42 -16.95
C ARG A 554 18.52 -13.20 -15.48
N GLY A 555 17.84 -12.11 -15.17
CA GLY A 555 17.42 -11.85 -13.81
C GLY A 555 16.11 -11.08 -13.74
N MET A 556 15.57 -11.09 -12.54
CA MET A 556 14.45 -10.26 -12.10
C MET A 556 14.72 -9.76 -10.69
N ARG A 557 14.36 -8.51 -10.41
CA ARG A 557 14.53 -7.87 -9.10
C ARG A 557 13.29 -7.10 -8.71
N MET A 558 12.89 -7.25 -7.46
CA MET A 558 11.85 -6.44 -6.80
C MET A 558 12.49 -5.76 -5.60
N ILE A 559 12.83 -4.46 -5.75
CA ILE A 559 13.54 -3.70 -4.71
C ILE A 559 14.84 -4.41 -4.32
N ASP A 560 14.87 -5.07 -3.15
CA ASP A 560 15.99 -5.79 -2.54
C ASP A 560 16.06 -7.28 -2.90
N ASP A 561 14.94 -7.89 -3.30
CA ASP A 561 14.88 -9.30 -3.70
C ASP A 561 15.34 -9.49 -5.15
N VAL A 562 16.41 -10.25 -5.37
CA VAL A 562 16.99 -10.54 -6.69
C VAL A 562 16.91 -12.03 -6.98
N ALA A 563 16.49 -12.40 -8.18
CA ALA A 563 16.65 -13.74 -8.73
C ALA A 563 17.46 -13.69 -10.02
N VAL A 564 18.48 -14.54 -10.12
CA VAL A 564 19.34 -14.70 -11.31
C VAL A 564 19.24 -16.15 -11.80
N ILE A 565 19.10 -16.32 -13.11
CA ILE A 565 18.88 -17.61 -13.78
C ILE A 565 19.85 -17.72 -14.97
N GLY A 566 20.58 -18.82 -15.10
CA GLY A 566 21.58 -19.03 -16.16
C GLY A 566 21.97 -20.49 -16.40
N LYS A 567 22.81 -20.75 -17.41
CA LYS A 567 23.01 -22.09 -17.99
C LYS A 567 24.16 -22.95 -17.46
N GLN A 568 25.08 -22.41 -16.69
CA GLN A 568 26.22 -23.16 -16.15
C GLN A 568 26.78 -22.42 -14.94
N PRO A 569 27.60 -23.07 -14.10
CA PRO A 569 28.31 -22.40 -13.02
C PRO A 569 29.45 -21.57 -13.62
N ILE A 570 29.12 -20.48 -14.31
CA ILE A 570 30.08 -19.39 -14.53
C ILE A 570 30.51 -18.98 -13.13
N CYS A 571 31.82 -18.98 -12.88
CA CYS A 571 32.46 -18.69 -11.61
C CYS A 571 31.72 -17.56 -10.86
N TRP A 572 30.79 -17.93 -9.97
CA TRP A 572 29.89 -17.00 -9.29
C TRP A 572 30.63 -16.08 -8.30
N THR A 573 31.95 -16.19 -8.21
CA THR A 573 32.86 -15.34 -7.44
C THR A 573 32.77 -13.87 -7.89
N GLY A 574 32.41 -13.59 -9.14
CA GLY A 574 32.21 -12.23 -9.64
C GLY A 574 30.98 -11.49 -9.09
N LEU A 575 29.96 -12.20 -8.58
CA LEU A 575 28.74 -11.57 -8.08
C LEU A 575 28.99 -10.84 -6.75
N ASN A 576 29.80 -11.44 -5.87
CA ASN A 576 30.23 -10.80 -4.63
C ASN A 576 31.13 -9.59 -4.89
N VAL A 577 31.96 -9.63 -5.94
CA VAL A 577 32.96 -8.57 -6.20
C VAL A 577 32.36 -7.38 -6.97
N ALA A 578 31.46 -7.61 -7.93
CA ALA A 578 30.88 -6.52 -8.72
C ALA A 578 29.76 -5.74 -7.99
N MET A 579 28.96 -6.40 -7.13
CA MET A 579 27.95 -5.71 -6.30
C MET A 579 28.54 -5.08 -5.03
N MET A 580 29.68 -5.57 -4.50
CA MET A 580 30.33 -4.95 -3.33
C MET A 580 31.31 -3.83 -3.69
N ARG A 581 31.95 -3.85 -4.87
CA ARG A 581 32.92 -2.80 -5.27
C ARG A 581 32.30 -1.46 -5.68
N THR A 582 30.97 -1.36 -5.80
CA THR A 582 30.29 -0.05 -5.92
C THR A 582 29.95 0.59 -4.58
N SER A 583 30.37 -0.04 -3.48
CA SER A 583 30.13 0.37 -2.10
C SER A 583 31.42 0.45 -1.27
N SER A 584 32.57 0.63 -1.94
CA SER A 584 33.86 0.93 -1.30
C SER A 584 34.18 2.40 -1.49
#